data_AF-A0A136WFS0-F1
#
_entry.id   AF-A0A136WFS0-F1
#
_cell.length_a   1.000
_cell.length_b   1.000
_cell.length_c   1.000
_cell.angle_alpha   90.00
_cell.angle_beta   90.00
_cell.angle_gamma   90.00
#
_symmetry.space_group_name_H-M   'P 1'
#
loop_
_entity.id
_entity.type
_entity.pdbx_description
1 polymer ?
#
loop_
_entity_poly.entity_id
_entity_poly.type
_entity_poly.pdbx_seq_one_letter_code
_entity_poly.pdbx_strand_id
1 'polypeptide(L)'
;MLLDNPIKRIKITDEIKSLIISERQKKDLSATQLAKKMERPQSWIAQIENGRTKSIKQSDLVLVFSKILDLTMEEADNFISNTFEEDLNSLYTDDSGQMSFLDKKDIKKDINKYAKFTTSENKEEFQTQKRYILSAFNSMYNQIPEEAVKILRTLCRNIDFNLPFMTGIMSIPFFILKDLDEDITHELYEEISNLFLKYANKDEQRVSIVNEDDNLDEEQ
;
A
#
# COMPACT_ATOMS: atom_id res chain seq x y z
N MET A 1 3.31 9.92 -4.98
CA MET A 1 4.15 9.77 -6.19
C MET A 1 5.62 10.02 -5.83
N LEU A 2 6.60 9.47 -6.56
CA LEU A 2 8.03 9.56 -6.21
C LEU A 2 8.60 10.96 -6.40
N LEU A 3 7.99 11.76 -7.27
CA LEU A 3 8.33 13.17 -7.46
C LEU A 3 7.86 14.07 -6.30
N ASP A 4 6.98 13.59 -5.42
CA ASP A 4 6.53 14.35 -4.23
C ASP A 4 7.63 14.50 -3.19
N ASN A 5 8.61 13.59 -3.17
CA ASN A 5 9.77 13.67 -2.28
C ASN A 5 11.09 13.28 -3.00
N PRO A 6 11.56 14.12 -3.93
CA PRO A 6 12.61 13.75 -4.89
C PRO A 6 13.97 13.47 -4.22
N ILE A 7 14.19 13.98 -3.00
CA ILE A 7 15.44 13.83 -2.25
C ILE A 7 15.45 12.54 -1.43
N LYS A 8 14.27 12.01 -1.07
CA LYS A 8 14.13 10.78 -0.28
C LYS A 8 14.84 9.62 -0.99
N ARG A 9 15.48 8.75 -0.20
CA ARG A 9 16.16 7.58 -0.75
C ARG A 9 15.24 6.37 -0.75
N ILE A 10 15.29 5.61 -1.83
CA ILE A 10 14.60 4.34 -2.00
C ILE A 10 15.62 3.21 -2.06
N LYS A 11 15.34 2.10 -1.39
CA LYS A 11 16.16 0.90 -1.44
C LYS A 11 16.06 0.25 -2.82
N ILE A 12 17.20 -0.17 -3.37
CA ILE A 12 17.22 -0.97 -4.60
C ILE A 12 16.97 -2.43 -4.22
N THR A 13 15.78 -2.94 -4.55
CA THR A 13 15.45 -4.36 -4.39
C THR A 13 15.84 -5.17 -5.62
N ASP A 14 15.78 -6.49 -5.52
CA ASP A 14 16.01 -7.37 -6.65
C ASP A 14 14.94 -7.20 -7.73
N GLU A 15 13.69 -6.84 -7.37
CA GLU A 15 12.64 -6.52 -8.33
C GLU A 15 12.96 -5.25 -9.13
N ILE A 16 13.31 -4.13 -8.44
CA ILE A 16 13.68 -2.88 -9.10
C ILE A 16 14.88 -3.10 -10.03
N LYS A 17 15.90 -3.79 -9.54
CA LYS A 17 17.09 -4.15 -10.31
C LYS A 17 16.72 -4.94 -11.57
N SER A 18 15.91 -5.99 -11.42
CA SER A 18 15.52 -6.85 -12.54
C SER A 18 14.71 -6.07 -13.58
N LEU A 19 13.82 -5.17 -13.15
CA LEU A 19 13.05 -4.33 -14.04
C LEU A 19 13.93 -3.34 -14.82
N ILE A 20 14.87 -2.67 -14.16
CA ILE A 20 15.84 -1.78 -14.83
C ILE A 20 16.59 -2.55 -15.91
N ILE A 21 17.09 -3.75 -15.59
CA ILE A 21 17.82 -4.59 -16.55
C ILE A 21 16.91 -4.97 -17.72
N SER A 22 15.70 -5.45 -17.46
CA SER A 22 14.80 -5.93 -18.51
C SER A 22 14.35 -4.81 -19.44
N GLU A 23 13.94 -3.66 -18.90
CA GLU A 23 13.47 -2.53 -19.73
C GLU A 23 14.62 -1.93 -20.52
N ARG A 24 15.81 -1.83 -19.92
CA ARG A 24 17.02 -1.38 -20.63
C ARG A 24 17.37 -2.32 -21.79
N GLN A 25 17.33 -3.62 -21.58
CA GLN A 25 17.63 -4.62 -22.60
C GLN A 25 16.58 -4.63 -23.73
N LYS A 26 15.29 -4.46 -23.42
CA LYS A 26 14.22 -4.30 -24.44
C LYS A 26 14.47 -3.12 -25.37
N LYS A 27 15.19 -2.10 -24.90
CA LYS A 27 15.54 -0.88 -25.66
C LYS A 27 16.96 -0.92 -26.24
N ASP A 28 17.64 -2.05 -26.16
CA ASP A 28 19.02 -2.26 -26.62
C ASP A 28 20.02 -1.19 -26.09
N LEU A 29 19.80 -0.74 -24.86
CA LEU A 29 20.66 0.23 -24.20
C LEU A 29 21.70 -0.50 -23.36
N SER A 30 22.98 -0.14 -23.43
CA SER A 30 23.97 -0.59 -22.44
C SER A 30 23.88 0.22 -21.14
N ALA A 31 24.31 -0.37 -20.02
CA ALA A 31 24.39 0.34 -18.74
C ALA A 31 25.23 1.63 -18.84
N THR A 32 26.33 1.58 -19.61
CA THR A 32 27.20 2.73 -19.88
C THR A 32 26.51 3.82 -20.68
N GLN A 33 25.73 3.46 -21.72
CA GLN A 33 24.96 4.42 -22.51
C GLN A 33 23.88 5.09 -21.66
N LEU A 34 23.17 4.33 -20.82
CA LEU A 34 22.16 4.87 -19.92
C LEU A 34 22.77 5.82 -18.89
N ALA A 35 23.89 5.45 -18.25
CA ALA A 35 24.60 6.33 -17.32
C ALA A 35 25.02 7.65 -18.00
N LYS A 36 25.50 7.58 -19.25
CA LYS A 36 25.87 8.77 -20.04
C LYS A 36 24.67 9.66 -20.34
N LYS A 37 23.51 9.08 -20.71
CA LYS A 37 22.26 9.84 -20.93
C LYS A 37 21.75 10.58 -19.69
N MET A 38 22.20 10.16 -18.51
CA MET A 38 21.84 10.76 -17.22
C MET A 38 22.94 11.65 -16.64
N GLU A 39 24.03 11.90 -17.38
CA GLU A 39 25.20 12.64 -16.89
C GLU A 39 25.80 12.03 -15.60
N ARG A 40 25.74 10.71 -15.48
CA ARG A 40 26.29 9.94 -14.35
C ARG A 40 27.59 9.22 -14.74
N PRO A 41 28.45 8.88 -13.75
CA PRO A 41 29.62 8.05 -14.01
C PRO A 41 29.25 6.75 -14.72
N GLN A 42 30.10 6.30 -15.67
CA GLN A 42 29.83 5.12 -16.50
C GLN A 42 29.50 3.85 -15.68
N SER A 43 30.05 3.74 -14.48
CA SER A 43 29.83 2.61 -13.57
C SER A 43 28.52 2.69 -12.78
N TRP A 44 27.81 3.82 -12.78
CA TRP A 44 26.71 4.08 -11.85
C TRP A 44 25.53 3.11 -12.03
N ILE A 45 25.04 2.92 -13.27
CA ILE A 45 24.00 1.94 -13.57
C ILE A 45 24.48 0.52 -13.28
N ALA A 46 25.71 0.20 -13.68
CA ALA A 46 26.28 -1.14 -13.43
C ALA A 46 26.39 -1.45 -11.92
N GLN A 47 26.64 -0.45 -11.07
CA GLN A 47 26.66 -0.64 -9.61
C GLN A 47 25.27 -0.91 -9.02
N ILE A 48 24.23 -0.28 -9.59
CA ILE A 48 22.83 -0.56 -9.24
C ILE A 48 22.46 -1.98 -9.69
N GLU A 49 22.72 -2.31 -10.95
CA GLU A 49 22.41 -3.63 -11.53
C GLU A 49 23.19 -4.77 -10.85
N ASN A 50 24.39 -4.51 -10.32
CA ASN A 50 25.16 -5.53 -9.59
C ASN A 50 24.85 -5.57 -8.08
N GLY A 51 23.91 -4.76 -7.59
CA GLY A 51 23.54 -4.71 -6.17
C GLY A 51 24.60 -4.10 -5.24
N ARG A 52 25.62 -3.42 -5.80
CA ARG A 52 26.60 -2.66 -4.99
C ARG A 52 25.97 -1.40 -4.40
N THR A 53 25.04 -0.79 -5.13
CA THR A 53 24.26 0.37 -4.67
C THR A 53 23.01 -0.10 -3.94
N LYS A 54 22.96 0.11 -2.61
CA LYS A 54 21.83 -0.32 -1.77
C LYS A 54 20.61 0.59 -1.85
N SER A 55 20.80 1.88 -2.15
CA SER A 55 19.72 2.87 -2.27
C SER A 55 20.11 4.05 -3.17
N ILE A 56 19.13 4.66 -3.83
CA ILE A 56 19.28 5.87 -4.66
C ILE A 56 18.19 6.89 -4.33
N LYS A 57 18.30 8.13 -4.81
CA LYS A 57 17.22 9.12 -4.66
C LYS A 57 16.00 8.71 -5.48
N GLN A 58 14.80 9.07 -5.02
CA GLN A 58 13.56 8.83 -5.75
C GLN A 58 13.59 9.50 -7.12
N SER A 59 14.07 10.75 -7.20
CA SER A 59 14.25 11.45 -8.48
C SER A 59 15.20 10.73 -9.44
N ASP A 60 16.24 10.07 -8.91
CA ASP A 60 17.20 9.33 -9.72
C ASP A 60 16.56 8.06 -10.30
N LEU A 61 15.70 7.38 -9.53
CA LEU A 61 14.95 6.23 -10.02
C LEU A 61 13.97 6.63 -11.14
N VAL A 62 13.23 7.71 -10.94
CA VAL A 62 12.32 8.27 -11.98
C VAL A 62 13.12 8.64 -13.22
N LEU A 63 14.28 9.27 -13.06
CA LEU A 63 15.15 9.62 -14.18
C LEU A 63 15.66 8.38 -14.95
N VAL A 64 16.00 7.29 -14.25
CA VAL A 64 16.38 6.02 -14.90
C VAL A 64 15.28 5.56 -15.85
N PHE A 65 14.04 5.47 -15.37
CA PHE A 65 12.93 4.99 -16.18
C PHE A 65 12.52 5.97 -17.28
N SER A 66 12.55 7.28 -17.01
CA SER A 66 12.34 8.31 -18.03
C SER A 66 13.31 8.15 -19.20
N LYS A 67 14.60 7.88 -18.93
CA LYS A 67 15.62 7.73 -19.98
C LYS A 67 15.62 6.37 -20.68
N ILE A 68 15.16 5.31 -20.01
CA ILE A 68 14.98 3.99 -20.65
C ILE A 68 13.77 4.01 -21.57
N LEU A 69 12.64 4.51 -21.07
CA LEU A 69 11.35 4.43 -21.74
C LEU A 69 11.08 5.60 -22.70
N ASP A 70 11.92 6.64 -22.66
CA ASP A 70 11.76 7.88 -23.42
C ASP A 70 10.45 8.60 -23.06
N LEU A 71 10.23 8.72 -21.75
CA LEU A 71 9.03 9.32 -21.16
C LEU A 71 9.38 10.62 -20.43
N THR A 72 8.38 11.46 -20.22
CA THR A 72 8.49 12.56 -19.26
C THR A 72 8.73 12.03 -17.83
N MET A 73 9.23 12.89 -16.94
CA MET A 73 9.44 12.50 -15.54
C MET A 73 8.12 12.08 -14.87
N GLU A 74 7.02 12.75 -15.19
CA GLU A 74 5.69 12.45 -14.64
C GLU A 74 5.15 11.11 -15.13
N GLU A 75 5.25 10.82 -16.43
CA GLU A 75 4.88 9.52 -16.99
C GLU A 75 5.74 8.38 -16.45
N ALA A 76 7.03 8.62 -16.23
CA ALA A 76 7.93 7.65 -15.61
C ALA A 76 7.57 7.40 -14.14
N ASP A 77 7.20 8.43 -13.39
CA ASP A 77 6.73 8.29 -12.01
C ASP A 77 5.43 7.49 -11.93
N ASN A 78 4.49 7.78 -12.83
CA ASN A 78 3.26 7.00 -12.98
C ASN A 78 3.55 5.54 -13.35
N PHE A 79 4.47 5.30 -14.28
CA PHE A 79 4.89 3.95 -14.65
C PHE A 79 5.45 3.18 -13.45
N ILE A 80 6.35 3.79 -12.67
CA ILE A 80 6.95 3.14 -11.49
C ILE A 80 5.87 2.90 -10.44
N SER A 81 5.01 3.88 -10.18
CA SER A 81 3.91 3.77 -9.22
C SER A 81 2.96 2.63 -9.58
N ASN A 82 2.56 2.51 -10.84
CA ASN A 82 1.69 1.43 -11.32
C ASN A 82 2.40 0.06 -11.35
N THR A 83 3.71 0.04 -11.60
CA THR A 83 4.48 -1.22 -11.71
C THR A 83 4.83 -1.80 -10.34
N PHE A 84 5.05 -0.94 -9.35
CA PHE A 84 5.43 -1.32 -7.98
C PHE A 84 4.36 -0.94 -6.95
N GLU A 85 3.11 -0.84 -7.37
CA GLU A 85 1.96 -0.40 -6.56
C GLU A 85 1.79 -1.21 -5.25
N GLU A 86 2.33 -2.43 -5.18
CA GLU A 86 2.35 -3.30 -3.99
C GLU A 86 3.63 -3.16 -3.15
N ASP A 87 4.77 -2.86 -3.76
CA ASP A 87 6.08 -2.82 -3.09
C ASP A 87 6.46 -1.43 -2.59
N LEU A 88 6.02 -0.35 -3.24
CA LEU A 88 6.39 1.02 -2.89
C LEU A 88 5.96 1.41 -1.47
N ASN A 89 4.81 0.92 -1.01
CA ASN A 89 4.35 1.10 0.38
C ASN A 89 5.28 0.45 1.41
N SER A 90 6.08 -0.56 1.03
CA SER A 90 7.09 -1.20 1.90
C SER A 90 8.49 -0.54 1.82
N LEU A 91 8.70 0.38 0.86
CA LEU A 91 10.01 0.93 0.50
C LEU A 91 10.24 2.36 1.03
N TYR A 92 9.23 2.97 1.65
CA TYR A 92 9.38 4.21 2.39
C TYR A 92 9.94 3.91 3.79
N THR A 93 11.24 4.07 3.98
CA THR A 93 11.78 4.37 5.32
C THR A 93 11.44 5.82 5.64
N ASP A 94 10.76 6.09 6.75
CA ASP A 94 10.56 7.44 7.27
C ASP A 94 11.73 7.85 8.18
N ASP A 95 12.00 9.15 8.25
CA ASP A 95 12.97 9.74 9.19
C ASP A 95 12.44 9.80 10.64
N SER A 96 11.31 9.13 10.92
CA SER A 96 10.70 8.93 12.25
C SER A 96 10.62 7.47 12.71
N GLY A 97 11.05 6.51 11.89
CA GLY A 97 11.28 5.12 12.30
C GLY A 97 10.05 4.28 12.64
N GLN A 98 8.82 4.64 12.24
CA GLN A 98 7.66 3.75 12.37
C GLN A 98 6.66 3.87 11.21
N MET A 99 6.74 2.91 10.29
CA MET A 99 5.56 2.27 9.69
C MET A 99 5.81 0.76 9.60
N SER A 100 5.03 -0.01 10.36
CA SER A 100 5.04 -1.47 10.36
C SER A 100 3.75 -1.96 9.70
N PHE A 101 3.80 -2.23 8.39
CA PHE A 101 2.65 -2.77 7.63
C PHE A 101 2.72 -4.30 7.53
N LEU A 102 2.64 -5.02 8.65
CA LEU A 102 2.92 -6.46 8.82
C LEU A 102 4.41 -6.78 9.05
N ASP A 103 4.73 -7.24 10.26
CA ASP A 103 6.00 -7.92 10.51
C ASP A 103 5.99 -9.25 9.72
N LYS A 104 7.09 -9.60 9.03
CA LYS A 104 7.16 -10.81 8.16
C LYS A 104 6.82 -12.12 8.89
N LYS A 105 6.77 -12.08 10.23
CA LYS A 105 6.34 -13.17 11.11
C LYS A 105 4.82 -13.39 11.09
N ASP A 106 4.00 -12.36 10.88
CA ASP A 106 2.53 -12.47 10.88
C ASP A 106 1.97 -13.07 9.59
N ILE A 107 2.67 -12.89 8.46
CA ILE A 107 2.33 -13.50 7.16
C ILE A 107 2.44 -15.04 7.21
N LYS A 108 3.21 -15.60 8.17
CA LYS A 108 3.31 -17.06 8.36
C LYS A 108 2.14 -17.68 9.12
N LYS A 109 1.22 -16.88 9.67
CA LYS A 109 0.00 -17.42 10.29
C LYS A 109 -0.92 -17.93 9.17
N ASP A 110 -1.63 -19.03 9.44
CA ASP A 110 -2.62 -19.55 8.51
C ASP A 110 -3.72 -18.50 8.28
N ILE A 111 -3.62 -17.79 7.15
CA ILE A 111 -4.56 -16.74 6.74
C ILE A 111 -5.98 -17.31 6.60
N ASN A 112 -6.09 -18.63 6.37
CA ASN A 112 -7.36 -19.33 6.22
C ASN A 112 -7.95 -19.79 7.56
N LYS A 113 -7.32 -19.51 8.71
CA LYS A 113 -7.80 -19.93 10.04
C LYS A 113 -9.28 -19.57 10.28
N TYR A 114 -9.74 -18.44 9.73
CA TYR A 114 -11.12 -17.96 9.85
C TYR A 114 -11.87 -17.94 8.51
N ALA A 115 -11.24 -18.41 7.43
CA ALA A 115 -11.86 -18.46 6.11
C ALA A 115 -12.96 -19.51 6.10
N LYS A 116 -14.22 -19.05 6.05
CA LYS A 116 -15.41 -19.92 5.90
C LYS A 116 -15.96 -19.93 4.48
N PHE A 117 -15.48 -19.01 3.65
CA PHE A 117 -15.94 -18.78 2.28
C PHE A 117 -14.71 -18.80 1.38
N THR A 118 -14.42 -19.93 0.74
CA THR A 118 -13.26 -20.11 -0.15
C THR A 118 -13.68 -20.00 -1.61
N THR A 119 -12.93 -19.25 -2.39
CA THR A 119 -13.03 -19.21 -3.86
C THR A 119 -11.74 -19.73 -4.48
N SER A 120 -11.82 -20.19 -5.74
CA SER A 120 -10.66 -20.68 -6.50
C SER A 120 -9.65 -19.57 -6.76
N GLU A 121 -8.35 -19.90 -6.69
CA GLU A 121 -7.28 -18.95 -7.01
C GLU A 121 -7.32 -18.51 -8.48
N ASN A 122 -7.61 -17.22 -8.71
CA ASN A 122 -7.52 -16.59 -10.03
C ASN A 122 -6.75 -15.28 -9.93
N LYS A 123 -5.52 -15.27 -10.45
CA LYS A 123 -4.62 -14.12 -10.41
C LYS A 123 -5.17 -12.90 -11.15
N GLU A 124 -5.89 -13.11 -12.25
CA GLU A 124 -6.48 -12.02 -13.04
C GLU A 124 -7.66 -11.38 -12.30
N GLU A 125 -8.47 -12.21 -11.62
CA GLU A 125 -9.56 -11.76 -10.78
C GLU A 125 -9.05 -10.95 -9.58
N PHE A 126 -7.98 -11.41 -8.91
CA PHE A 126 -7.33 -10.67 -7.84
C PHE A 126 -6.92 -9.25 -8.29
N GLN A 127 -6.25 -9.13 -9.43
CA GLN A 127 -5.82 -7.82 -9.96
C GLN A 127 -7.00 -6.93 -10.33
N THR A 128 -8.09 -7.52 -10.80
CA THR A 128 -9.32 -6.79 -11.10
C THR A 128 -9.99 -6.27 -9.82
N GLN A 129 -10.13 -7.10 -8.80
CA GLN A 129 -10.72 -6.69 -7.51
C GLN A 129 -9.87 -5.64 -6.79
N LYS A 130 -8.54 -5.77 -6.84
CA LYS A 130 -7.61 -4.76 -6.31
C LYS A 130 -7.86 -3.39 -6.94
N ARG A 131 -7.99 -3.32 -8.28
CA ARG A 131 -8.29 -2.06 -8.98
C ARG A 131 -9.64 -1.47 -8.58
N TYR A 132 -10.66 -2.30 -8.37
CA TYR A 132 -11.96 -1.83 -7.88
C TYR A 132 -11.86 -1.20 -6.50
N ILE A 133 -11.16 -1.84 -5.55
CA ILE A 133 -10.96 -1.31 -4.20
C ILE A 133 -10.24 0.04 -4.25
N LEU A 134 -9.13 0.13 -5.01
CA LEU A 134 -8.39 1.38 -5.15
C LEU A 134 -9.24 2.50 -5.76
N SER A 135 -10.02 2.18 -6.80
CA SER A 135 -10.94 3.14 -7.43
C SER A 135 -12.01 3.64 -6.46
N ALA A 136 -12.55 2.76 -5.60
CA ALA A 136 -13.53 3.14 -4.59
C ALA A 136 -12.94 4.12 -3.56
N PHE A 137 -11.75 3.85 -3.04
CA PHE A 137 -11.07 4.75 -2.11
C PHE A 137 -10.70 6.09 -2.75
N ASN A 138 -10.25 6.10 -4.01
CA ASN A 138 -9.98 7.35 -4.74
C ASN A 138 -11.26 8.16 -4.94
N SER A 139 -12.36 7.49 -5.30
CA SER A 139 -13.67 8.14 -5.48
C SER A 139 -14.20 8.72 -4.17
N MET A 140 -13.97 8.03 -3.06
CA MET A 140 -14.31 8.50 -1.72
C MET A 140 -13.47 9.70 -1.31
N TYR A 141 -12.14 9.66 -1.53
CA TYR A 141 -11.25 10.77 -1.24
C TYR A 141 -11.62 12.04 -2.00
N ASN A 142 -12.01 11.91 -3.27
CA ASN A 142 -12.44 13.04 -4.09
C ASN A 142 -13.75 13.71 -3.60
N GLN A 143 -14.56 13.01 -2.81
CA GLN A 143 -15.84 13.50 -2.30
C GLN A 143 -15.75 13.95 -0.83
N ILE A 144 -15.08 13.14 0.01
CA ILE A 144 -14.97 13.32 1.47
C ILE A 144 -13.53 12.97 1.94
N PRO A 145 -12.55 13.86 1.69
CA PRO A 145 -11.13 13.56 1.91
C PRO A 145 -10.78 13.12 3.34
N GLU A 146 -11.32 13.81 4.35
CA GLU A 146 -10.99 13.57 5.76
C GLU A 146 -11.52 12.21 6.23
N GLU A 147 -12.79 11.92 5.94
CA GLU A 147 -13.41 10.63 6.22
C GLU A 147 -12.71 9.49 5.46
N ALA A 148 -12.34 9.71 4.19
CA ALA A 148 -11.62 8.72 3.40
C ALA A 148 -10.29 8.33 4.06
N VAL A 149 -9.52 9.31 4.52
CA VAL A 149 -8.26 9.09 5.24
C VAL A 149 -8.50 8.38 6.57
N LYS A 150 -9.53 8.77 7.32
CA LYS A 150 -9.89 8.13 8.59
C LYS A 150 -10.27 6.66 8.40
N ILE A 151 -11.09 6.34 7.39
CA ILE A 151 -11.52 4.98 7.06
C ILE A 151 -10.32 4.14 6.62
N LEU A 152 -9.48 4.66 5.72
CA LEU A 152 -8.31 3.95 5.23
C LEU A 152 -7.31 3.66 6.35
N ARG A 153 -7.04 4.65 7.22
CA ARG A 153 -6.18 4.47 8.40
C ARG A 153 -6.73 3.40 9.35
N THR A 154 -8.03 3.39 9.57
CA THR A 154 -8.70 2.38 10.41
C THR A 154 -8.60 0.98 9.79
N LEU A 155 -8.79 0.87 8.48
CA LEU A 155 -8.63 -0.39 7.75
C LEU A 155 -7.19 -0.95 7.90
N CYS A 156 -6.17 -0.11 7.72
CA CYS A 156 -4.78 -0.51 7.92
C CYS A 156 -4.53 -1.02 9.34
N ARG A 157 -4.94 -0.26 10.37
CA ARG A 157 -4.79 -0.67 11.78
C ARG A 157 -5.51 -1.98 12.09
N ASN A 158 -6.69 -2.21 11.50
CA ASN A 158 -7.43 -3.46 11.67
C ASN A 158 -6.64 -4.63 11.09
N ILE A 159 -6.13 -4.49 9.86
CA ILE A 159 -5.34 -5.54 9.20
C ILE A 159 -4.09 -5.86 10.02
N ASP A 160 -3.40 -4.85 10.55
CA ASP A 160 -2.21 -5.00 11.39
C ASP A 160 -2.51 -5.68 12.74
N PHE A 161 -3.71 -5.48 13.31
CA PHE A 161 -4.10 -6.12 14.57
C PHE A 161 -4.10 -7.65 14.47
N ASN A 162 -4.77 -8.21 13.47
CA ASN A 162 -4.85 -9.65 13.26
C ASN A 162 -5.31 -9.98 11.84
N LEU A 163 -4.36 -10.14 10.92
CA LEU A 163 -4.63 -10.40 9.50
C LEU A 163 -5.60 -11.59 9.27
N PRO A 164 -5.38 -12.82 9.79
CA PRO A 164 -6.31 -13.93 9.58
C PRO A 164 -7.73 -13.66 10.10
N PHE A 165 -7.86 -12.98 11.23
CA PHE A 165 -9.17 -12.65 11.79
C PHE A 165 -9.90 -11.62 10.93
N MET A 166 -9.19 -10.57 10.49
CA MET A 166 -9.76 -9.53 9.65
C MET A 166 -10.09 -10.02 8.24
N THR A 167 -9.27 -10.89 7.64
CA THR A 167 -9.63 -11.53 6.36
C THR A 167 -10.90 -12.36 6.51
N GLY A 168 -11.08 -13.04 7.64
CA GLY A 168 -12.33 -13.72 8.00
C GLY A 168 -13.54 -12.78 8.00
N ILE A 169 -13.42 -11.62 8.66
CA ILE A 169 -14.49 -10.59 8.68
C ILE A 169 -14.76 -10.06 7.27
N MET A 170 -13.72 -9.69 6.52
CA MET A 170 -13.86 -9.15 5.16
C MET A 170 -14.45 -10.16 4.16
N SER A 171 -14.35 -11.45 4.44
CA SER A 171 -14.93 -12.50 3.60
C SER A 171 -16.44 -12.71 3.80
N ILE A 172 -17.06 -12.02 4.77
CA ILE A 172 -18.51 -12.12 5.00
C ILE A 172 -19.25 -11.50 3.80
N PRO A 173 -20.14 -12.24 3.12
CA PRO A 173 -20.76 -11.80 1.88
C PRO A 173 -21.95 -10.85 2.13
N PHE A 174 -21.69 -9.67 2.70
CA PHE A 174 -22.72 -8.64 2.97
C PHE A 174 -23.48 -8.22 1.71
N PHE A 175 -22.89 -8.37 0.50
CA PHE A 175 -23.57 -8.09 -0.77
C PHE A 175 -24.82 -8.96 -1.03
N ILE A 176 -24.98 -10.10 -0.33
CA ILE A 176 -26.21 -10.91 -0.41
C ILE A 176 -27.40 -10.15 0.21
N LEU A 177 -27.13 -9.19 1.08
CA LEU A 177 -28.13 -8.37 1.79
C LEU A 177 -28.52 -7.10 1.04
N LYS A 178 -28.13 -6.95 -0.23
CA LYS A 178 -28.34 -5.72 -1.04
C LYS A 178 -29.79 -5.23 -1.15
N ASP A 179 -30.76 -6.13 -0.93
CA ASP A 179 -32.20 -5.86 -1.08
C ASP A 179 -32.89 -5.67 0.29
N LEU A 180 -32.13 -5.53 1.38
CA LEU A 180 -32.69 -5.18 2.68
C LEU A 180 -33.21 -3.73 2.68
N ASP A 181 -34.28 -3.51 3.44
CA ASP A 181 -34.79 -2.18 3.72
C ASP A 181 -33.80 -1.38 4.57
N GLU A 182 -33.86 -0.04 4.49
CA GLU A 182 -32.98 0.86 5.24
C GLU A 182 -33.11 0.66 6.75
N ASP A 183 -34.31 0.41 7.27
CA ASP A 183 -34.55 0.19 8.70
C ASP A 183 -33.84 -1.09 9.16
N ILE A 184 -33.97 -2.18 8.40
CA ILE A 184 -33.31 -3.46 8.70
C ILE A 184 -31.78 -3.33 8.57
N THR A 185 -31.31 -2.52 7.62
CA THR A 185 -29.88 -2.24 7.44
C THR A 185 -29.32 -1.50 8.65
N HIS A 186 -30.09 -0.55 9.20
CA HIS A 186 -29.72 0.17 10.43
C HIS A 186 -29.72 -0.77 11.65
N GLU A 187 -30.74 -1.62 11.81
CA GLU A 187 -30.77 -2.64 12.87
C GLU A 187 -29.53 -3.56 12.82
N LEU A 188 -29.16 -4.03 11.62
CA LEU A 188 -27.96 -4.84 11.42
C LEU A 188 -26.68 -4.09 11.84
N TYR A 189 -26.56 -2.81 11.49
CA TYR A 189 -25.43 -1.98 11.89
C TYR A 189 -25.32 -1.87 13.43
N GLU A 190 -26.45 -1.60 14.09
CA GLU A 190 -26.51 -1.54 15.56
C GLU A 190 -26.14 -2.88 16.20
N GLU A 191 -26.59 -4.00 15.65
CA GLU A 191 -26.19 -5.33 16.14
C GLU A 191 -24.68 -5.55 16.04
N ILE A 192 -24.05 -5.16 14.92
CA ILE A 192 -22.60 -5.26 14.71
C ILE A 192 -21.85 -4.37 15.71
N SER A 193 -22.32 -3.13 15.90
CA SER A 193 -21.75 -2.18 16.86
C SER A 193 -21.80 -2.69 18.29
N ASN A 194 -22.98 -3.18 18.71
CA ASN A 194 -23.19 -3.77 20.02
C ASN A 194 -22.34 -5.03 20.24
N LEU A 195 -22.17 -5.84 19.20
CA LEU A 195 -21.28 -6.99 19.24
C LEU A 195 -19.83 -6.56 19.49
N PHE A 196 -19.36 -5.52 18.82
CA PHE A 196 -18.03 -4.95 19.05
C PHE A 196 -17.88 -4.47 20.50
N LEU A 197 -18.80 -3.63 20.99
CA LEU A 197 -18.77 -3.09 22.36
C LEU A 197 -18.78 -4.20 23.41
N LYS A 198 -19.57 -5.25 23.20
CA LYS A 198 -19.61 -6.43 24.07
C LYS A 198 -18.24 -7.09 24.23
N TYR A 199 -17.42 -7.15 23.19
CA TYR A 199 -16.09 -7.76 23.26
C TYR A 199 -15.00 -6.76 23.64
N ALA A 200 -15.15 -5.47 23.30
CA ALA A 200 -14.27 -4.41 23.76
C ALA A 200 -14.30 -4.29 25.29
N ASN A 201 -15.48 -4.41 25.90
CA ASN A 201 -15.66 -4.30 27.36
C ASN A 201 -15.28 -5.57 28.14
N LYS A 202 -14.89 -6.67 27.46
CA LYS A 202 -14.38 -7.87 28.16
C LYS A 202 -12.95 -7.71 28.66
N ASP A 203 -12.26 -6.66 28.24
CA ASP A 203 -10.90 -6.34 28.60
C ASP A 203 -10.89 -4.95 29.28
N GLU A 204 -11.24 -4.91 30.58
CA GLU A 204 -11.45 -3.67 31.38
C GLU A 204 -10.23 -2.71 31.41
N GLN A 205 -9.08 -3.10 30.87
CA GLN A 205 -7.84 -2.31 30.89
C GLN A 205 -7.60 -1.42 29.65
N ARG A 206 -8.47 -1.39 28.64
CA ARG A 206 -8.21 -0.68 27.36
C ARG A 206 -9.13 0.50 27.00
N VAL A 207 -10.17 0.77 27.79
CA VAL A 207 -11.20 1.79 27.47
C VAL A 207 -10.65 3.23 27.46
N SER A 208 -9.44 3.48 27.97
CA SER A 208 -8.82 4.81 27.99
C SER A 208 -8.36 5.35 26.62
N ILE A 209 -8.25 4.52 25.57
CA ILE A 209 -7.68 4.96 24.28
C ILE A 209 -8.72 5.69 23.39
N VAL A 210 -10.03 5.58 23.68
CA VAL A 210 -11.08 6.20 22.85
C VAL A 210 -11.33 7.67 23.21
N ASN A 211 -10.85 8.15 24.37
CA ASN A 211 -11.16 9.50 24.88
C ASN A 211 -10.02 10.53 24.78
N GLU A 212 -8.84 10.17 24.27
CA GLU A 212 -7.68 11.09 24.24
C GLU A 212 -7.53 11.92 22.95
N ASP A 213 -8.23 11.57 21.86
CA ASP A 213 -8.13 12.30 20.57
C ASP A 213 -9.04 13.54 20.48
N ASP A 214 -9.91 13.81 21.47
CA ASP A 214 -10.85 14.96 21.46
C ASP A 214 -10.35 16.20 22.26
N ASN A 215 -9.11 16.21 22.78
CA ASN A 215 -8.66 17.25 23.73
C ASN A 215 -7.34 17.97 23.36
N LEU A 216 -6.98 18.07 22.07
CA LEU A 216 -5.74 18.74 21.64
C LEU A 216 -5.92 20.04 20.84
N ASP A 217 -7.09 20.68 20.84
CA ASP A 217 -7.32 21.95 20.12
C ASP A 217 -8.05 23.05 20.92
N GLU A 218 -7.81 23.16 22.22
CA GLU A 218 -8.18 24.38 22.98
C GLU A 218 -7.08 24.80 23.96
N GLU A 219 -5.94 25.29 23.45
CA GLU A 219 -5.10 26.28 24.15
C GLU A 219 -4.05 26.89 23.19
N GLN A 220 -4.46 27.90 22.41
CA GLN A 220 -3.61 29.02 21.94
C GLN A 220 -4.44 30.30 21.81
#